data_AF-A0A927UH77-F1
#
_entry.id   AF-A0A927UH77-F1
#
_cell.length_a   1.000
_cell.length_b   1.000
_cell.length_c   1.000
_cell.angle_alpha   90.00
_cell.angle_beta   90.00
_cell.angle_gamma   90.00
#
_symmetry.space_group_name_H-M   'P 1'
#
loop_
_entity.id
_entity.type
_entity.pdbx_description
1 polymer ?
#
loop_
_entity_poly.entity_id
_entity_poly.type
_entity_poly.pdbx_seq_one_letter_code
_entity_poly.pdbx_strand_id
1 'polypeptide(L)'
;MVNNKIDSYHKKHTRTVVIFMVMTLVVQQLIFKFFELKTGIQPGRRNAYITTKFLGLLLFFEMLIFALNTTMKINLRDIIVSKKELVRTLIRASSIAVLMILCMIGIRIIKGHFDPKVAAKPAFKLYLNIRTRWLYPLNVFFQELFIKAFVQDNIRIMAGKEHVNYTVWLTALYFFILHMSYPLYYMVVACIFCLATGYYYETNRNIWGCALLHFVIGFFPRSLGIL
;
A
#
# COMPACT_ATOMS: atom_id res chain seq x y z
N MET A 1 -32.99 -9.71 22.27
CA MET A 1 -32.49 -8.31 22.26
C MET A 1 -31.01 -8.17 21.87
N VAL A 2 -30.12 -9.11 22.21
CA VAL A 2 -28.68 -9.03 21.88
C VAL A 2 -28.41 -9.12 20.37
N ASN A 3 -29.08 -10.03 19.64
CA ASN A 3 -28.90 -10.19 18.19
C ASN A 3 -29.23 -8.92 17.41
N ASN A 4 -30.34 -8.23 17.73
CA ASN A 4 -30.72 -6.98 17.06
C ASN A 4 -29.67 -5.85 17.21
N LYS A 5 -28.91 -5.83 18.31
CA LYS A 5 -27.84 -4.83 18.50
C LYS A 5 -26.60 -5.17 17.67
N ILE A 6 -26.24 -6.45 17.57
CA ILE A 6 -25.13 -6.94 16.77
C ILE A 6 -25.40 -6.68 15.29
N ASP A 7 -26.59 -7.01 14.82
CA ASP A 7 -27.00 -6.82 13.41
C ASP A 7 -27.02 -5.33 13.04
N SER A 8 -27.50 -4.48 13.95
CA SER A 8 -27.50 -3.02 13.77
C SER A 8 -26.08 -2.44 13.68
N TYR A 9 -25.16 -2.89 14.54
CA TYR A 9 -23.76 -2.48 14.47
C TYR A 9 -23.10 -2.93 13.15
N HIS A 10 -23.28 -4.20 12.77
CA HIS A 10 -22.66 -4.75 11.57
C HIS A 10 -23.16 -4.02 10.31
N LYS A 11 -24.47 -3.80 10.18
CA LYS A 11 -25.05 -3.01 9.08
C LYS A 11 -24.50 -1.58 9.03
N LYS A 12 -24.36 -0.93 10.19
CA LYS A 12 -23.76 0.42 10.28
C LYS A 12 -22.28 0.40 9.86
N HIS A 13 -21.52 -0.59 10.31
CA HIS A 13 -20.10 -0.76 9.97
C HIS A 13 -19.89 -0.99 8.48
N THR A 14 -20.61 -1.92 7.88
CA THR A 14 -20.57 -2.17 6.43
C THR A 14 -20.83 -0.91 5.62
N ARG A 15 -21.87 -0.14 5.97
CA ARG A 15 -22.16 1.13 5.31
C ARG A 15 -21.00 2.12 5.44
N THR A 16 -20.42 2.24 6.63
CA THR A 16 -19.29 3.14 6.87
C THR A 16 -18.05 2.74 6.06
N VAL A 17 -17.72 1.45 5.98
CA VAL A 17 -16.58 0.95 5.17
C VAL A 17 -16.78 1.28 3.69
N VAL A 18 -17.97 1.05 3.16
CA VAL A 18 -18.28 1.37 1.76
C VAL A 18 -18.21 2.89 1.51
N ILE A 19 -18.78 3.71 2.40
CA ILE A 19 -18.70 5.18 2.30
C ILE A 19 -17.24 5.63 2.33
N PHE A 20 -16.43 5.11 3.24
CA PHE A 20 -15.00 5.42 3.32
C PHE A 20 -14.30 5.12 2.00
N MET A 21 -14.45 3.89 1.49
CA MET A 21 -13.79 3.46 0.27
C MET A 21 -14.16 4.35 -0.92
N VAL A 22 -15.45 4.65 -1.10
CA VAL A 22 -15.93 5.53 -2.17
C VAL A 22 -15.44 6.96 -1.99
N MET A 23 -15.50 7.49 -0.77
CA MET A 23 -15.09 8.86 -0.47
C MET A 23 -13.60 9.06 -0.75
N THR A 24 -12.75 8.12 -0.33
CA THR A 24 -11.32 8.13 -0.65
C THR A 24 -11.07 8.16 -2.16
N LEU A 25 -11.81 7.37 -2.94
CA LEU A 25 -11.67 7.36 -4.40
C LEU A 25 -12.10 8.71 -5.01
N VAL A 26 -13.21 9.29 -4.53
CA VAL A 26 -13.68 10.61 -4.97
C VAL A 26 -12.65 11.69 -4.63
N VAL A 27 -12.15 11.73 -3.39
CA VAL A 27 -11.11 12.66 -2.94
C VAL A 27 -9.87 12.53 -3.81
N GLN A 28 -9.42 11.30 -4.09
CA GLN A 28 -8.30 11.05 -4.99
C GLN A 28 -8.54 11.61 -6.39
N GLN A 29 -9.71 11.38 -6.99
CA GLN A 29 -10.02 11.91 -8.33
C GLN A 29 -10.08 13.45 -8.35
N LEU A 30 -10.67 14.06 -7.33
CA LEU A 30 -10.73 15.51 -7.22
C LEU A 30 -9.33 16.13 -7.12
N ILE A 31 -8.45 15.53 -6.34
CA ILE A 31 -7.05 15.97 -6.24
C ILE A 31 -6.35 15.83 -7.60
N PHE A 32 -6.49 14.67 -8.25
CA PHE A 32 -5.87 14.46 -9.55
C PHE A 32 -6.35 15.48 -10.58
N LYS A 33 -7.66 15.75 -10.62
CA LYS A 33 -8.21 16.75 -11.54
C LYS A 33 -7.75 18.16 -11.20
N PHE A 34 -7.71 18.53 -9.92
CA PHE A 34 -7.23 19.82 -9.47
C PHE A 34 -5.77 20.06 -9.89
N PHE A 35 -4.89 19.07 -9.69
CA PHE A 35 -3.49 19.16 -10.12
C PHE A 35 -3.34 19.21 -11.64
N GLU A 36 -4.12 18.43 -12.38
CA GLU A 36 -4.14 18.47 -13.84
C GLU A 36 -4.54 19.89 -14.33
N LEU A 37 -5.60 20.48 -13.78
CA LEU A 37 -6.05 21.83 -14.14
C LEU A 37 -5.02 22.92 -13.80
N LYS A 38 -4.30 22.79 -12.68
CA LYS A 38 -3.32 23.80 -12.25
C LYS A 38 -1.96 23.67 -12.94
N THR A 39 -1.55 22.47 -13.33
CA THR A 39 -0.21 22.23 -13.86
C THR A 39 -0.18 21.88 -15.34
N GLY A 40 -1.35 21.58 -15.94
CA GLY A 40 -1.45 21.05 -17.31
C GLY A 40 -0.85 19.64 -17.49
N ILE A 41 -0.43 19.00 -16.39
CA ILE A 41 0.26 17.70 -16.40
C ILE A 41 -0.62 16.69 -15.67
N GLN A 42 -0.88 15.56 -16.32
CA GLN A 42 -1.53 14.44 -15.66
C GLN A 42 -0.67 13.91 -14.50
N PRO A 43 -1.25 13.79 -13.28
CA PRO A 43 -0.61 13.14 -12.15
C PRO A 43 -0.07 11.75 -12.55
N GLY A 44 1.19 11.46 -12.24
CA GLY A 44 1.82 10.17 -12.57
C GLY A 44 2.98 10.24 -13.56
N ARG A 45 3.05 11.26 -14.45
CA ARG A 45 4.10 11.35 -15.50
C ARG A 45 5.36 12.12 -15.14
N ARG A 46 5.27 13.25 -14.41
CA ARG A 46 6.44 14.10 -14.05
C ARG A 46 6.40 14.67 -12.62
N ASN A 47 5.22 14.99 -12.09
CA ASN A 47 5.02 15.54 -10.75
C ASN A 47 4.46 14.53 -9.73
N ALA A 48 4.51 13.22 -10.04
CA ALA A 48 3.96 12.15 -9.21
C ALA A 48 4.37 12.27 -7.74
N TYR A 49 5.58 12.73 -7.46
CA TYR A 49 6.09 12.86 -6.10
C TYR A 49 5.29 13.83 -5.20
N ILE A 50 4.95 15.04 -5.69
CA ILE A 50 4.21 16.03 -4.87
C ILE A 50 2.76 15.58 -4.74
N THR A 51 2.15 15.16 -5.85
CA THR A 51 0.76 14.72 -5.85
C THR A 51 0.56 13.47 -4.99
N THR A 52 1.45 12.48 -5.05
CA THR A 52 1.37 11.26 -4.22
C THR A 52 1.59 11.55 -2.74
N LYS A 53 2.46 12.51 -2.38
CA LYS A 53 2.65 12.91 -0.98
C LYS A 53 1.47 13.66 -0.41
N PHE A 54 0.92 14.61 -1.18
CA PHE A 54 -0.27 15.35 -0.78
C PHE A 54 -1.48 14.44 -0.67
N LEU A 55 -1.66 13.54 -1.64
CA LEU A 55 -2.68 12.49 -1.59
C LEU A 55 -2.49 11.62 -0.35
N GLY A 56 -1.28 11.10 -0.11
CA GLY A 56 -0.99 10.28 1.08
C GLY A 56 -1.32 10.98 2.40
N LEU A 57 -1.03 12.28 2.52
CA LEU A 57 -1.38 13.07 3.70
C LEU A 57 -2.89 13.21 3.87
N LEU A 58 -3.63 13.50 2.79
CA LEU A 58 -5.09 13.64 2.85
C LEU A 58 -5.77 12.31 3.18
N LEU A 59 -5.33 11.20 2.58
CA LEU A 59 -5.85 9.87 2.90
C LEU A 59 -5.54 9.47 4.36
N PHE A 60 -4.40 9.91 4.89
CA PHE A 60 -4.09 9.72 6.30
C PHE A 60 -5.05 10.51 7.21
N PHE A 61 -5.35 11.77 6.91
CA PHE A 61 -6.35 12.54 7.67
C PHE A 61 -7.76 11.96 7.54
N GLU A 62 -8.14 11.51 6.34
CA GLU A 62 -9.41 10.83 6.10
C GLU A 62 -9.55 9.57 6.97
N MET A 63 -8.50 8.75 7.01
CA MET A 63 -8.41 7.60 7.91
C MET A 63 -8.61 8.01 9.37
N LEU A 64 -7.93 9.06 9.85
CA LEU A 64 -8.07 9.53 11.23
C LEU A 64 -9.50 10.00 11.54
N ILE A 65 -10.11 10.77 10.63
CA ILE A 65 -11.50 11.23 10.78
C ILE A 65 -12.44 10.03 10.91
N PHE A 66 -12.30 9.02 10.06
CA PHE A 66 -13.14 7.83 10.12
C PHE A 66 -12.87 6.99 11.37
N ALA A 67 -11.61 6.79 11.75
CA ALA A 67 -11.25 6.02 12.95
C ALA A 67 -11.84 6.65 14.23
N LEU A 68 -11.84 7.98 14.32
CA LEU A 68 -12.30 8.74 15.48
C LEU A 68 -13.82 8.91 15.52
N ASN A 69 -14.47 9.15 14.37
CA ASN A 69 -15.88 9.57 14.32
C ASN A 69 -16.85 8.47 13.85
N THR A 70 -16.35 7.29 13.50
CA THR A 70 -17.19 6.21 12.97
C THR A 70 -16.96 4.86 13.65
N THR A 71 -17.60 3.82 13.11
CA THR A 71 -17.44 2.43 13.54
C THR A 71 -16.14 1.80 13.07
N MET A 72 -15.42 2.42 12.13
CA MET A 72 -14.10 1.93 11.70
C MET A 72 -13.05 2.15 12.79
N LYS A 73 -12.10 1.23 12.90
CA LYS A 73 -11.06 1.25 13.94
C LYS A 73 -9.67 0.90 13.39
N ILE A 74 -8.65 1.39 14.08
CA ILE A 74 -7.26 0.98 13.89
C ILE A 74 -6.91 0.07 15.06
N ASN A 75 -6.50 -1.17 14.78
CA ASN A 75 -6.03 -2.09 15.80
C ASN A 75 -4.58 -1.77 16.16
N LEU A 76 -4.36 -1.11 17.30
CA LEU A 76 -3.00 -0.75 17.74
C LEU A 76 -2.09 -1.97 17.94
N ARG A 77 -2.64 -3.16 18.19
CA ARG A 77 -1.86 -4.41 18.28
C ARG A 77 -1.18 -4.81 16.97
N ASP A 78 -1.67 -4.32 15.84
CA ASP A 78 -1.05 -4.60 14.54
C ASP A 78 0.17 -3.70 14.26
N ILE A 79 0.40 -2.72 15.14
CA ILE A 79 1.49 -1.74 15.08
C ILE A 79 2.44 -1.97 16.26
N ILE A 80 1.89 -2.00 17.47
CA ILE A 80 2.59 -2.19 18.74
C ILE A 80 2.63 -3.68 19.03
N VAL A 81 3.70 -4.33 18.58
CA VAL A 81 3.94 -5.76 18.75
C VAL A 81 5.06 -6.04 19.74
N SER A 82 5.10 -7.25 20.28
CA SER A 82 6.23 -7.68 21.11
C SER A 82 7.52 -7.74 20.28
N LYS A 83 8.68 -7.54 20.93
CA LYS A 83 10.00 -7.68 20.27
C LYS A 83 10.15 -9.04 19.58
N LYS A 84 9.65 -10.12 20.19
CA LYS A 84 9.71 -11.49 19.65
C LYS A 84 8.89 -11.61 18.36
N GLU A 85 7.71 -11.02 18.31
CA GLU A 85 6.86 -11.03 17.11
C GLU A 85 7.46 -10.15 16.01
N LEU A 86 7.93 -8.95 16.35
CA LEU A 86 8.60 -8.05 15.41
C LEU A 86 9.78 -8.73 14.72
N VAL A 87 10.68 -9.35 15.49
CA VAL A 87 11.85 -10.04 14.94
C VAL A 87 11.41 -11.20 14.05
N ARG A 88 10.42 -11.99 14.48
CA ARG A 88 9.90 -13.11 13.68
C ARG A 88 9.33 -12.65 12.34
N THR A 89 8.55 -11.57 12.33
CA THR A 89 7.96 -11.05 11.09
C THR A 89 9.00 -10.41 10.20
N LEU A 90 9.99 -9.72 10.75
CA LEU A 90 11.08 -9.16 9.96
C LEU A 90 11.95 -10.26 9.33
N ILE A 91 12.24 -11.37 10.03
CA ILE A 91 13.02 -12.49 9.46
C ILE A 91 12.27 -13.14 8.30
N ARG A 92 10.97 -13.42 8.48
CA ARG A 92 10.13 -13.99 7.41
C ARG A 92 10.05 -13.05 6.20
N ALA A 93 9.79 -11.77 6.43
CA ALA A 93 9.75 -10.77 5.37
C ALA A 93 11.11 -10.58 4.70
N SER A 94 12.22 -10.63 5.45
CA SER A 94 13.58 -10.54 4.90
C SER A 94 13.88 -11.71 3.95
N SER A 95 13.42 -12.91 4.29
CA SER A 95 13.59 -14.08 3.42
C SER A 95 12.89 -13.89 2.07
N ILE A 96 11.65 -13.38 2.09
CA ILE A 96 10.89 -13.04 0.87
C ILE A 96 11.54 -11.86 0.13
N ALA A 97 12.03 -10.85 0.85
CA ALA A 97 12.69 -9.69 0.28
C ALA A 97 13.96 -10.06 -0.49
N VAL A 98 14.76 -11.00 0.03
CA VAL A 98 15.94 -11.51 -0.68
C VAL A 98 15.53 -12.13 -2.02
N LEU A 99 14.49 -12.98 -2.03
CA LEU A 99 13.97 -13.56 -3.27
C LEU A 99 13.49 -12.47 -4.24
N MET A 100 12.77 -11.46 -3.76
CA MET A 100 12.34 -10.33 -4.59
C MET A 100 13.51 -9.57 -5.21
N ILE A 101 14.57 -9.31 -4.44
CA ILE A 101 15.77 -8.64 -4.93
C ILE A 101 16.50 -9.50 -5.98
N LEU A 102 16.62 -10.81 -5.76
CA LEU A 102 17.19 -11.74 -6.74
C LEU A 102 16.39 -11.74 -8.05
N CYS A 103 15.05 -11.78 -7.97
CA CYS A 103 14.19 -11.64 -9.14
C CYS A 103 14.40 -10.30 -9.87
N MET A 104 14.56 -9.19 -9.13
CA MET A 104 14.85 -7.88 -9.72
C MET A 104 16.22 -7.83 -10.40
N ILE A 105 17.24 -8.47 -9.82
CA ILE A 105 18.55 -8.62 -10.45
C ILE A 105 18.42 -9.42 -11.76
N GLY A 106 17.66 -10.52 -11.77
CA GLY A 106 17.35 -11.28 -12.99
C GLY A 106 16.66 -10.42 -14.05
N ILE A 107 15.62 -9.66 -13.67
CA ILE A 107 14.93 -8.71 -14.55
C ILE A 107 15.90 -7.66 -15.11
N ARG A 108 16.81 -7.13 -14.27
CA ARG A 108 17.82 -6.17 -14.71
C ARG A 108 18.74 -6.78 -15.77
N ILE A 109 19.24 -7.99 -15.55
CA ILE A 109 20.14 -8.69 -16.49
C ILE A 109 19.42 -8.90 -17.83
N ILE A 110 18.20 -9.43 -17.79
CA ILE A 110 17.38 -9.65 -18.99
C ILE A 110 17.13 -8.33 -19.73
N LYS A 111 16.68 -7.28 -19.03
CA LYS A 111 16.46 -5.95 -19.64
C LYS A 111 17.75 -5.33 -20.18
N GLY A 112 18.88 -5.49 -19.50
CA GLY A 112 20.17 -4.99 -19.95
C GLY A 112 20.64 -5.66 -21.24
N HIS A 113 20.27 -6.93 -21.47
CA HIS A 113 20.55 -7.62 -22.73
C HIS A 113 19.79 -7.01 -23.92
N PHE A 114 18.55 -6.55 -23.70
CA PHE A 114 17.69 -6.00 -24.77
C PHE A 114 17.70 -4.47 -24.87
N ASP A 115 18.09 -3.75 -23.82
CA ASP A 115 18.11 -2.29 -23.77
C ASP A 115 19.50 -1.77 -23.35
N PRO A 116 20.31 -1.26 -24.31
CA PRO A 116 21.63 -0.69 -24.04
C PRO A 116 21.61 0.44 -23.00
N LYS A 117 20.49 1.18 -22.85
CA LYS A 117 20.37 2.23 -21.84
C LYS A 117 20.32 1.66 -20.42
N VAL A 118 19.73 0.49 -20.23
CA VAL A 118 19.70 -0.20 -18.93
C VAL A 118 21.06 -0.80 -18.62
N ALA A 119 21.74 -1.37 -19.63
CA ALA A 119 23.09 -1.91 -19.48
C ALA A 119 24.12 -0.84 -19.09
N ALA A 120 24.02 0.37 -19.66
CA ALA A 120 24.91 1.48 -19.36
C ALA A 120 24.73 2.07 -17.94
N LYS A 121 23.59 1.83 -17.29
CA LYS A 121 23.38 2.26 -15.89
C LYS A 121 24.25 1.41 -14.96
N PRO A 122 24.84 1.98 -13.88
CA PRO A 122 25.53 1.19 -12.87
C PRO A 122 24.61 0.12 -12.25
N ALA A 123 25.21 -0.99 -11.82
CA ALA A 123 24.47 -2.12 -11.24
C ALA A 123 23.65 -1.73 -10.00
N PHE A 124 24.19 -0.82 -9.20
CA PHE A 124 23.49 -0.20 -8.08
C PHE A 124 23.85 1.27 -7.97
N LYS A 125 22.85 2.14 -7.83
CA LYS A 125 23.03 3.55 -7.48
C LYS A 125 21.79 4.06 -6.77
N LEU A 126 21.98 4.94 -5.79
CA LEU A 126 20.85 5.58 -5.11
C LEU A 126 20.29 6.71 -5.99
N TYR A 127 19.48 6.39 -6.99
CA TYR A 127 18.91 7.38 -7.93
C TYR A 127 17.89 8.34 -7.29
N LEU A 128 17.30 7.97 -6.15
CA LEU A 128 16.38 8.83 -5.43
C LEU A 128 17.12 10.02 -4.81
N ASN A 129 16.50 11.20 -4.74
CA ASN A 129 17.07 12.33 -4.00
C ASN A 129 17.15 12.03 -2.49
N ILE A 130 18.04 12.71 -1.76
CA ILE A 130 18.32 12.43 -0.34
C ILE A 130 17.06 12.52 0.54
N ARG A 131 16.20 13.53 0.31
CA ARG A 131 14.95 13.71 1.07
C ARG A 131 13.98 12.56 0.83
N THR A 132 13.87 12.09 -0.40
CA THR A 132 13.02 10.95 -0.76
C THR A 132 13.54 9.67 -0.12
N ARG A 133 14.86 9.45 -0.06
CA ARG A 133 15.43 8.26 0.59
C ARG A 133 15.04 8.17 2.07
N TRP A 134 15.11 9.29 2.79
CA TRP A 134 14.78 9.33 4.23
C TRP A 134 13.28 9.30 4.50
N LEU A 135 12.46 9.93 3.64
CA LEU A 135 11.01 9.98 3.83
C LEU A 135 10.28 8.76 3.27
N TYR A 136 10.91 7.97 2.39
CA TYR A 136 10.27 6.83 1.76
C TYR A 136 9.90 5.71 2.75
N PRO A 137 10.76 5.30 3.70
CA PRO A 137 10.38 4.34 4.75
C PRO A 137 9.15 4.79 5.55
N LEU A 138 9.11 6.08 5.92
CA LEU A 138 7.97 6.65 6.64
C LEU A 138 6.69 6.61 5.80
N ASN A 139 6.78 6.96 4.52
CA ASN A 139 5.66 6.89 3.60
C ASN A 139 5.16 5.45 3.41
N VAL A 140 6.06 4.49 3.27
CA VAL A 140 5.71 3.06 3.18
C VAL A 140 5.00 2.60 4.46
N PHE A 141 5.51 2.99 5.64
CA PHE A 141 4.85 2.70 6.91
C PHE A 141 3.40 3.22 6.93
N PHE A 142 3.18 4.48 6.56
CA PHE A 142 1.83 5.05 6.53
C PHE A 142 0.92 4.40 5.48
N GLN A 143 1.46 4.00 4.33
CA GLN A 143 0.69 3.27 3.32
C GLN A 143 0.27 1.89 3.80
N GLU A 144 1.15 1.15 4.48
CA GLU A 144 0.81 -0.16 5.06
C GLU A 144 -0.12 -0.04 6.27
N LEU A 145 0.05 0.99 7.11
CA LEU A 145 -0.90 1.33 8.17
C LEU A 145 -2.31 1.57 7.59
N PHE A 146 -2.39 2.37 6.53
CA PHE A 146 -3.65 2.67 5.86
C PHE A 146 -4.26 1.43 5.21
N ILE A 147 -3.52 0.72 4.37
CA ILE A 147 -4.13 -0.36 3.57
C ILE A 147 -4.35 -1.64 4.36
N LYS A 148 -3.46 -1.99 5.31
CA LYS A 148 -3.56 -3.24 6.09
C LYS A 148 -4.30 -3.03 7.41
N ALA A 149 -3.72 -2.24 8.31
CA ALA A 149 -4.24 -2.08 9.66
C ALA A 149 -5.52 -1.25 9.75
N PHE A 150 -5.88 -0.51 8.69
CA PHE A 150 -7.15 0.19 8.61
C PHE A 150 -8.08 -0.43 7.56
N VAL A 151 -7.76 -0.37 6.26
CA VAL A 151 -8.70 -0.80 5.22
C VAL A 151 -8.98 -2.31 5.27
N GLN A 152 -7.93 -3.15 5.21
CA GLN A 152 -8.11 -4.61 5.20
C GLN A 152 -8.83 -5.10 6.46
N ASP A 153 -8.46 -4.57 7.63
CA ASP A 153 -9.06 -4.94 8.89
C ASP A 153 -10.54 -4.55 9.01
N ASN A 154 -10.93 -3.36 8.55
CA ASN A 154 -12.34 -2.97 8.57
C ASN A 154 -13.14 -3.70 7.48
N ILE A 155 -12.55 -4.01 6.32
CA ILE A 155 -13.17 -4.93 5.35
C ILE A 155 -13.37 -6.31 5.98
N ARG A 156 -12.43 -6.80 6.79
CA ARG A 156 -12.56 -8.09 7.48
C ARG A 156 -13.70 -8.09 8.49
N ILE A 157 -13.88 -7.00 9.24
CA ILE A 157 -15.01 -6.84 10.16
C ILE A 157 -16.33 -6.79 9.39
N MET A 158 -16.36 -6.10 8.25
CA MET A 158 -17.49 -6.05 7.33
C MET A 158 -17.82 -7.43 6.73
N ALA A 159 -16.81 -8.21 6.34
CA ALA A 159 -17.01 -9.47 5.64
C ALA A 159 -17.27 -10.65 6.57
N GLY A 160 -16.77 -10.60 7.80
CA GLY A 160 -16.68 -11.76 8.69
C GLY A 160 -15.24 -12.28 8.76
N LYS A 161 -14.83 -12.76 9.95
CA LYS A 161 -13.42 -13.12 10.22
C LYS A 161 -12.92 -14.32 9.42
N GLU A 162 -13.86 -15.18 9.02
CA GLU A 162 -13.72 -16.38 8.21
C GLU A 162 -13.54 -16.07 6.72
N HIS A 163 -13.96 -14.89 6.25
CA HIS A 163 -13.92 -14.49 4.85
C HIS A 163 -12.60 -13.80 4.46
N VAL A 164 -11.47 -14.45 4.78
CA VAL A 164 -10.11 -13.96 4.53
C VAL A 164 -9.87 -13.70 3.03
N ASN A 165 -10.25 -14.63 2.16
CA ASN A 165 -10.02 -14.49 0.72
C ASN A 165 -10.75 -13.26 0.18
N TYR A 166 -12.04 -13.12 0.49
CA TYR A 166 -12.83 -11.94 0.09
C TYR A 166 -12.19 -10.64 0.57
N THR A 167 -11.76 -10.61 1.83
CA THR A 167 -11.11 -9.44 2.45
C THR A 167 -9.85 -9.03 1.69
N VAL A 168 -8.95 -9.98 1.43
CA VAL A 168 -7.67 -9.73 0.76
C VAL A 168 -7.89 -9.31 -0.69
N TRP A 169 -8.79 -9.98 -1.42
CA TRP A 169 -9.12 -9.64 -2.80
C TRP A 169 -9.74 -8.25 -2.92
N LEU A 170 -10.72 -7.91 -2.08
CA LEU A 170 -11.34 -6.59 -2.11
C LEU A 170 -10.34 -5.49 -1.77
N THR A 171 -9.45 -5.72 -0.80
CA THR A 171 -8.38 -4.78 -0.45
C THR A 171 -7.39 -4.59 -1.60
N ALA A 172 -7.02 -5.66 -2.30
CA ALA A 172 -6.11 -5.57 -3.44
C ALA A 172 -6.73 -4.87 -4.65
N LEU A 173 -8.00 -5.15 -4.97
CA LEU A 173 -8.74 -4.44 -6.01
C LEU A 173 -8.93 -2.96 -5.67
N TYR A 174 -9.18 -2.64 -4.41
CA TYR A 174 -9.22 -1.27 -3.95
C TYR A 174 -7.86 -0.58 -4.13
N PHE A 175 -6.77 -1.24 -3.73
CA PHE A 175 -5.40 -0.75 -3.91
C PHE A 175 -5.02 -0.57 -5.37
N PHE A 176 -5.49 -1.45 -6.27
CA PHE A 176 -5.35 -1.29 -7.72
C PHE A 176 -5.95 0.04 -8.20
N ILE A 177 -7.17 0.36 -7.77
CA ILE A 177 -7.84 1.62 -8.14
C ILE A 177 -7.11 2.83 -7.53
N LEU A 178 -6.60 2.73 -6.30
CA LEU A 178 -5.78 3.79 -5.69
C LEU A 178 -4.53 4.13 -6.54
N HIS A 179 -4.07 3.22 -7.40
CA HIS A 179 -2.92 3.41 -8.29
C HIS A 179 -3.30 3.87 -9.71
N MET A 180 -4.55 4.26 -9.97
CA MET A 180 -5.03 4.58 -11.33
C MET A 180 -4.38 5.77 -12.04
N SER A 181 -3.53 6.54 -11.37
CA SER A 181 -2.67 7.54 -12.03
C SER A 181 -1.44 6.95 -12.72
N TYR A 182 -1.14 5.67 -12.48
CA TYR A 182 -0.03 4.96 -13.11
C TYR A 182 -0.51 4.17 -14.33
N PRO A 183 0.40 3.82 -15.27
CA PRO A 183 0.10 2.88 -16.34
C PRO A 183 -0.46 1.55 -15.82
N LEU A 184 -1.33 0.90 -16.60
CA LEU A 184 -2.04 -0.32 -16.19
C LEU A 184 -1.12 -1.41 -15.61
N TYR A 185 0.06 -1.65 -16.21
CA TYR A 185 0.98 -2.68 -15.71
C TYR A 185 1.47 -2.38 -14.27
N TYR A 186 1.67 -1.12 -13.90
CA TYR A 186 2.01 -0.74 -12.53
C TYR A 186 0.84 -1.00 -11.58
N MET A 187 -0.38 -0.72 -12.00
CA MET A 187 -1.58 -1.00 -11.21
C MET A 187 -1.72 -2.51 -10.95
N VAL A 188 -1.51 -3.34 -11.99
CA VAL A 188 -1.55 -4.81 -11.87
C VAL A 188 -0.46 -5.32 -10.92
N VAL A 189 0.78 -4.82 -11.04
CA VAL A 189 1.87 -5.18 -10.12
C VAL A 189 1.54 -4.76 -8.68
N ALA A 190 0.98 -3.56 -8.48
CA ALA A 190 0.54 -3.08 -7.18
C ALA A 190 -0.58 -3.96 -6.59
N CYS A 191 -1.53 -4.41 -7.42
CA CYS A 191 -2.60 -5.34 -7.02
C CYS A 191 -2.04 -6.69 -6.58
N ILE A 192 -1.21 -7.33 -7.40
CA ILE A 192 -0.58 -8.62 -7.10
C ILE A 192 0.26 -8.52 -5.83
N PHE A 193 1.02 -7.43 -5.69
CA PHE A 193 1.79 -7.16 -4.48
C PHE A 193 0.88 -7.02 -3.25
N CYS A 194 -0.22 -6.27 -3.36
CA CYS A 194 -1.18 -6.10 -2.28
C CYS A 194 -1.91 -7.40 -1.90
N LEU A 195 -2.19 -8.28 -2.85
CA LEU A 195 -2.69 -9.64 -2.59
C LEU A 195 -1.69 -10.43 -1.74
N ALA A 196 -0.43 -10.49 -2.19
CA ALA A 196 0.62 -11.22 -1.49
C ALA A 196 0.85 -10.68 -0.07
N THR A 197 0.98 -9.36 0.09
CA THR A 197 1.12 -8.75 1.42
C THR A 197 -0.16 -8.82 2.24
N GLY A 198 -1.33 -8.93 1.62
CA GLY A 198 -2.61 -9.13 2.29
C GLY A 198 -2.69 -10.47 3.00
N TYR A 199 -2.34 -11.56 2.31
CA TYR A 199 -2.24 -12.88 2.95
C TYR A 199 -1.10 -12.96 3.98
N TYR A 200 0.03 -12.32 3.70
CA TYR A 200 1.12 -12.20 4.66
C TYR A 200 0.66 -11.50 5.95
N TYR A 201 -0.10 -10.41 5.81
CA TYR A 201 -0.66 -9.67 6.94
C TYR A 201 -1.67 -10.51 7.73
N GLU A 202 -2.56 -11.28 7.09
CA GLU A 202 -3.49 -12.15 7.83
C GLU A 202 -2.77 -13.22 8.67
N THR A 203 -1.64 -13.72 8.18
CA THR A 203 -0.84 -14.74 8.89
C THR A 203 -0.10 -14.17 10.10
N ASN A 204 0.34 -12.92 10.03
CA ASN A 204 1.22 -12.33 11.05
C ASN A 204 0.53 -11.29 11.94
N ARG A 205 -0.59 -10.73 11.46
CA ARG A 205 -1.41 -9.70 12.12
C ARG A 205 -0.60 -8.50 12.61
N ASN A 206 0.37 -8.05 11.81
CA ASN A 206 1.09 -6.79 11.99
C ASN A 206 1.72 -6.29 10.69
N ILE A 207 1.94 -4.99 10.61
CA ILE A 207 2.31 -4.31 9.36
C ILE A 207 3.82 -4.32 9.05
N TRP A 208 4.68 -4.64 10.01
CA TRP A 208 6.13 -4.44 9.89
C TRP A 208 6.77 -5.25 8.76
N GLY A 209 6.36 -6.51 8.61
CA GLY A 209 6.83 -7.33 7.49
C GLY A 209 6.32 -6.82 6.14
N CYS A 210 5.05 -6.38 6.07
CA CYS A 210 4.50 -5.77 4.86
C CYS A 210 5.25 -4.48 4.48
N ALA A 211 5.57 -3.64 5.47
CA ALA A 211 6.32 -2.41 5.27
C ALA A 211 7.73 -2.68 4.74
N LEU A 212 8.42 -3.71 5.24
CA LEU A 212 9.71 -4.13 4.70
C LEU A 212 9.58 -4.56 3.23
N LEU A 213 8.61 -5.42 2.91
CA LEU A 213 8.40 -5.90 1.54
C LEU A 213 8.04 -4.76 0.58
N HIS A 214 7.21 -3.82 1.03
CA HIS A 214 6.81 -2.66 0.25
C HIS A 214 8.01 -1.74 0.02
N PHE A 215 8.80 -1.47 1.05
CA PHE A 215 10.04 -0.70 0.90
C PHE A 215 10.94 -1.34 -0.17
N VAL A 216 11.12 -2.66 -0.13
CA VAL A 216 11.95 -3.38 -1.10
C VAL A 216 11.42 -3.19 -2.53
N ILE A 217 10.12 -3.43 -2.78
CA ILE A 217 9.56 -3.34 -4.14
C ILE A 217 9.53 -1.91 -4.70
N GLY A 218 9.41 -0.88 -3.85
CA GLY A 218 9.41 0.50 -4.34
C GLY A 218 10.78 1.17 -4.39
N PHE A 219 11.77 0.68 -3.65
CA PHE A 219 13.12 1.26 -3.58
C PHE A 219 14.13 0.55 -4.48
N PHE A 220 14.15 -0.78 -4.50
CA PHE A 220 15.21 -1.55 -5.19
C PHE A 220 15.12 -1.50 -6.71
N PRO A 221 13.95 -1.52 -7.38
CA PRO A 221 13.92 -1.44 -8.84
C PRO A 221 14.57 -0.17 -9.39
N ARG A 222 14.37 0.96 -8.69
CA ARG A 222 15.06 2.21 -9.01
C ARG A 222 16.54 2.11 -8.72
N SER A 223 16.92 1.59 -7.55
CA SER A 223 18.32 1.48 -7.15
C SER A 223 19.15 0.55 -8.05
N LEU A 224 18.51 -0.48 -8.60
CA LEU A 224 19.07 -1.40 -9.59
C LEU A 224 18.95 -0.88 -11.03
N GLY A 225 18.49 0.37 -11.25
CA GLY A 225 18.40 0.98 -12.57
C GLY A 225 17.39 0.33 -13.54
N ILE A 226 16.48 -0.52 -13.04
CA ILE A 226 15.42 -1.18 -13.83
C ILE A 226 14.40 -0.14 -14.29
N LEU A 227 14.13 0.83 -13.42
CA LEU A 227 13.26 1.98 -13.62
C LEU A 227 14.06 3.27 -13.84
#